data_AF-A0A147BUJ3-F1
#
_entry.id   AF-A0A147BUJ3-F1
#
_cell.length_a   1.000
_cell.length_b   1.000
_cell.length_c   1.000
_cell.angle_alpha   90.00
_cell.angle_beta   90.00
_cell.angle_gamma   90.00
#
_symmetry.space_group_name_H-M   'P 1'
#
loop_
_entity.id
_entity.type
_entity.pdbx_description
1 polymer ?
#
loop_
_entity_poly.entity_id
_entity_poly.type
_entity_poly.pdbx_seq_one_letter_code
_entity_poly.pdbx_strand_id
1 'polypeptide(L)'
;TGVACLLALYLVGCVALGPRLMRNHKPLSLRPLLLAYNLFMVGASVHFAYITVKGAYVESGYSLWCQADDSLTNPRAMIMFRHGWWYLLLKMTELLDTFFFVLRKKNHHISFLHVLHHNLALVTVWLGLYMGVFGHVALFPLLNSSVHIVMYTYYGLAALSPNLRPNLWWKKYVTQFQIAQFLVLTVHAIVPILHECGFPQGFACFMAAEAALFSALFSQFYVRTYMKRGDKSLKDR
;
A
#
# COMPACT_ATOMS: atom_id res chain seq x y z
N THR A 1 7.02 20.52 -0.15
CA THR A 1 7.70 20.79 -1.44
C THR A 1 8.38 19.55 -2.01
N GLY A 2 9.14 18.73 -1.26
CA GLY A 2 9.81 17.53 -1.79
C GLY A 2 8.91 16.41 -2.33
N VAL A 3 7.86 16.00 -1.60
CA VAL A 3 6.95 14.92 -2.03
C VAL A 3 6.19 15.26 -3.32
N ALA A 4 5.73 16.50 -3.46
CA ALA A 4 5.03 16.96 -4.67
C ALA A 4 5.94 16.88 -5.91
N CYS A 5 7.20 17.32 -5.80
CA CYS A 5 8.17 17.18 -6.88
C CYS A 5 8.43 15.71 -7.24
N LEU A 6 8.59 14.84 -6.24
CA LEU A 6 8.76 13.41 -6.45
C LEU A 6 7.57 12.80 -7.21
N LEU A 7 6.33 13.13 -6.81
CA LEU A 7 5.13 12.65 -7.48
C LEU A 7 4.99 13.18 -8.90
N ALA A 8 5.33 14.45 -9.14
CA ALA A 8 5.37 15.01 -10.49
C ALA A 8 6.38 14.27 -11.38
N LEU A 9 7.60 14.02 -10.86
CA LEU A 9 8.61 13.23 -11.57
C LEU A 9 8.16 11.78 -11.81
N TYR A 10 7.47 11.17 -10.84
CA TYR A 10 6.90 9.84 -10.98
C TYR A 10 5.81 9.80 -12.08
N LEU A 11 4.86 10.73 -12.06
CA LEU A 11 3.76 10.76 -13.04
C LEU A 11 4.28 11.07 -14.45
N VAL A 12 5.12 12.09 -14.59
CA VAL A 12 5.69 12.46 -15.90
C VAL A 12 6.66 11.37 -16.38
N GLY A 13 7.58 10.93 -15.52
CA GLY A 13 8.62 9.98 -15.87
C GLY A 13 8.10 8.56 -16.09
N CYS A 14 7.37 7.98 -15.14
CA CYS A 14 6.93 6.59 -15.22
C CYS A 14 5.60 6.42 -15.95
N VAL A 15 4.63 7.33 -15.79
CA VAL A 15 3.29 7.12 -16.36
C VAL A 15 3.18 7.70 -17.78
N ALA A 16 3.70 8.92 -18.01
CA ALA A 16 3.57 9.59 -19.30
C ALA A 16 4.72 9.27 -20.28
N LEU A 17 5.97 9.52 -19.89
CA LEU A 17 7.14 9.41 -20.78
C LEU A 17 7.68 7.98 -20.87
N GLY A 18 7.74 7.26 -19.75
CA GLY A 18 8.34 5.93 -19.66
C GLY A 18 7.83 4.93 -20.70
N PRO A 19 6.51 4.74 -20.86
CA PRO A 19 5.96 3.84 -21.88
C PRO A 19 6.27 4.29 -23.32
N ARG A 20 6.40 5.60 -23.56
CA ARG A 20 6.76 6.17 -24.88
C ARG A 20 8.23 5.92 -25.19
N LEU A 21 9.11 6.16 -24.22
CA LEU A 21 10.54 5.89 -24.34
C LEU A 21 10.78 4.40 -24.59
N MET A 22 10.13 3.52 -23.83
CA MET A 22 10.26 2.06 -23.98
C MET A 22 9.57 1.48 -25.22
N ARG A 23 8.88 2.29 -26.05
CA ARG A 23 8.13 1.80 -27.23
C ARG A 23 9.03 1.03 -28.19
N ASN A 24 10.21 1.57 -28.50
CA ASN A 24 11.15 1.03 -29.47
C ASN A 24 12.24 0.13 -28.84
N HIS A 25 12.23 -0.04 -27.52
CA HIS A 25 13.17 -0.92 -26.81
C HIS A 25 12.55 -2.28 -26.48
N LYS A 26 13.39 -3.31 -26.37
CA LYS A 26 13.00 -4.64 -25.87
C LYS A 26 12.76 -4.58 -24.35
N PRO A 27 11.83 -5.38 -23.79
CA PRO A 27 11.60 -5.43 -22.35
C PRO A 27 12.86 -5.94 -21.63
N LEU A 28 13.26 -5.27 -20.55
CA LEU A 28 14.46 -5.63 -19.80
C LEU A 28 14.22 -6.85 -18.91
N SER A 29 15.23 -7.73 -18.83
CA SER A 29 15.23 -8.87 -17.90
C SER A 29 15.85 -8.43 -16.57
N LEU A 30 15.00 -8.01 -15.63
CA LEU A 30 15.41 -7.49 -14.32
C LEU A 30 15.22 -8.53 -13.20
N ARG A 31 15.22 -9.82 -13.51
CA ARG A 31 14.80 -10.86 -12.53
C ARG A 31 15.56 -10.80 -11.20
N PRO A 32 16.91 -10.78 -11.15
CA PRO A 32 17.63 -10.73 -9.86
C PRO A 32 17.29 -9.47 -9.06
N LEU A 33 17.18 -8.33 -9.76
CA LEU A 33 16.82 -7.05 -9.15
C LEU A 33 15.40 -7.09 -8.57
N LEU A 34 14.44 -7.66 -9.30
CA LEU A 34 13.06 -7.82 -8.81
C LEU A 34 13.00 -8.75 -7.59
N LEU A 35 13.76 -9.86 -7.60
CA LEU A 35 13.79 -10.77 -6.46
C LEU A 35 14.37 -10.08 -5.22
N ALA A 36 15.49 -9.36 -5.37
CA ALA A 36 16.09 -8.57 -4.29
C ALA A 36 15.14 -7.49 -3.80
N TYR A 37 14.49 -6.76 -4.70
CA TYR A 37 13.50 -5.73 -4.38
C TYR A 37 12.31 -6.31 -3.60
N ASN A 38 11.67 -7.36 -4.11
CA ASN A 38 10.52 -7.98 -3.45
C ASN A 38 10.90 -8.56 -2.08
N LEU A 39 12.10 -9.16 -1.95
CA LEU A 39 12.59 -9.68 -0.67
C LEU A 39 12.84 -8.53 0.33
N PHE A 40 13.44 -7.43 -0.12
CA PHE A 40 13.60 -6.23 0.69
C PHE A 40 12.25 -5.69 1.16
N MET A 41 11.27 -5.59 0.25
CA MET A 41 9.93 -5.09 0.58
C MET A 41 9.23 -5.99 1.61
N VAL A 42 9.34 -7.31 1.47
CA VAL A 42 8.83 -8.25 2.50
C VAL A 42 9.50 -8.00 3.85
N GLY A 43 10.83 -7.93 3.89
CA GLY A 43 11.58 -7.71 5.14
C GLY A 43 11.23 -6.37 5.79
N ALA A 44 11.12 -5.31 4.99
CA ALA A 44 10.71 -3.99 5.47
C ALA A 44 9.28 -4.01 6.02
N SER A 45 8.33 -4.65 5.31
CA SER A 45 6.95 -4.76 5.80
C SER A 45 6.83 -5.60 7.08
N VAL A 46 7.59 -6.69 7.22
CA VAL A 46 7.68 -7.44 8.50
C VAL A 46 8.18 -6.53 9.61
N HIS A 47 9.25 -5.77 9.35
CA HIS A 47 9.81 -4.86 10.33
C HIS A 47 8.81 -3.79 10.79
N PHE A 48 8.09 -3.14 9.86
CA PHE A 48 7.07 -2.15 10.21
C PHE A 48 5.89 -2.76 10.95
N ALA A 49 5.38 -3.92 10.53
CA ALA A 49 4.32 -4.60 11.26
C ALA A 49 4.74 -4.90 12.70
N TYR A 50 5.95 -5.45 12.90
CA TYR A 50 6.50 -5.75 14.22
C TYR A 50 6.66 -4.50 15.08
N ILE A 51 7.24 -3.43 14.54
CA ILE A 51 7.45 -2.18 15.29
C ILE A 51 6.12 -1.51 15.63
N THR A 52 5.13 -1.53 14.72
CA THR A 52 3.80 -0.99 15.03
C THR A 52 3.14 -1.79 16.14
N VAL A 53 3.18 -3.12 16.11
CA VAL A 53 2.65 -3.96 17.21
C VAL A 53 3.35 -3.65 18.53
N LYS A 54 4.68 -3.70 18.52
CA LYS A 54 5.48 -3.49 19.73
C LYS A 54 5.30 -2.07 20.27
N GLY A 55 5.49 -1.05 19.45
CA GLY A 55 5.47 0.35 19.86
C GLY A 55 4.06 0.87 20.21
N ALA A 56 3.10 0.72 19.29
CA ALA A 56 1.77 1.29 19.46
C ALA A 56 0.92 0.47 20.46
N TYR A 57 0.85 -0.85 20.27
CA TYR A 57 -0.12 -1.68 21.00
C TYR A 57 0.43 -2.30 22.28
N VAL A 58 1.67 -2.78 22.28
CA VAL A 58 2.26 -3.42 23.48
C VAL A 58 2.84 -2.38 24.44
N GLU A 59 3.65 -1.47 23.92
CA GLU A 59 4.41 -0.52 24.74
C GLU A 59 3.60 0.72 25.11
N SER A 60 2.85 1.29 24.17
CA SER A 60 2.00 2.47 24.41
C SER A 60 0.53 2.14 24.71
N GLY A 61 0.14 0.87 24.64
CA GLY A 61 -1.18 0.41 25.06
C GLY A 61 -2.34 0.97 24.24
N TYR A 62 -2.14 1.22 22.94
CA TYR A 62 -3.17 1.82 22.09
C TYR A 62 -4.45 1.00 22.04
N SER A 63 -5.57 1.69 22.09
CA SER A 63 -6.88 1.11 21.86
C SER A 63 -7.08 0.78 20.38
N LEU A 64 -7.54 -0.44 20.09
CA LEU A 64 -7.97 -0.85 18.74
C LEU A 64 -9.36 -0.30 18.36
N TRP A 65 -10.08 0.27 19.33
CA TRP A 65 -11.40 0.83 19.10
C TRP A 65 -11.33 2.30 18.71
N CYS A 66 -10.79 3.14 19.60
CA CYS A 66 -10.62 4.57 19.39
C CYS A 66 -9.43 5.05 20.20
N GLN A 67 -8.46 5.69 19.53
CA GLN A 67 -7.22 6.14 20.15
C GLN A 67 -7.01 7.63 19.89
N ALA A 68 -6.86 8.42 20.95
CA ALA A 68 -6.54 9.84 20.87
C ALA A 68 -5.21 10.07 20.16
N ASP A 69 -5.04 11.25 19.55
CA ASP A 69 -3.71 11.70 19.17
C ASP A 69 -2.90 12.02 20.43
N ASP A 70 -1.83 11.26 20.63
CA ASP A 70 -0.93 11.34 21.79
C ASP A 70 0.47 11.83 21.38
N SER A 71 0.58 12.48 20.22
CA SER A 71 1.83 13.01 19.66
C SER A 71 2.63 13.90 20.61
N LEU A 72 1.96 14.61 21.52
CA LEU A 72 2.58 15.52 22.48
C LEU A 72 2.77 14.91 23.89
N THR A 73 2.02 13.87 24.22
CA THR A 73 1.93 13.33 25.58
C THR A 73 2.65 12.00 25.74
N ASN A 74 2.80 11.23 24.66
CA ASN A 74 3.44 9.93 24.69
C ASN A 74 4.98 10.07 24.70
N PRO A 75 5.69 9.54 25.71
CA PRO A 75 7.16 9.61 25.76
C PRO A 75 7.84 8.88 24.59
N ARG A 76 7.11 8.01 23.88
CA ARG A 76 7.57 7.31 22.68
C ARG A 76 7.17 8.01 21.37
N ALA A 77 6.50 9.16 21.41
CA ALA A 77 6.05 9.87 20.22
C ALA A 77 7.20 10.15 19.23
N MET A 78 8.39 10.54 19.73
CA MET A 78 9.56 10.76 18.87
C MET A 78 10.05 9.48 18.17
N ILE A 79 9.98 8.34 18.86
CA ILE A 79 10.31 7.03 18.27
C ILE A 79 9.32 6.70 17.16
N MET A 80 8.02 6.88 17.43
CA MET A 80 6.95 6.65 16.45
C MET A 80 7.07 7.59 15.25
N PHE A 81 7.42 8.85 15.46
CA PHE A 81 7.68 9.82 14.41
C PHE A 81 8.85 9.41 13.53
N ARG A 82 9.97 8.96 14.13
CA ARG A 82 11.12 8.44 13.39
C ARG A 82 10.75 7.21 12.56
N HIS A 83 9.95 6.30 13.10
CA HIS A 83 9.44 5.15 12.34
C HIS A 83 8.51 5.57 11.22
N GLY A 84 7.67 6.57 11.45
CA GLY A 84 6.84 7.20 10.45
C GLY A 84 7.65 7.72 9.26
N TRP A 85 8.77 8.42 9.50
CA TRP A 85 9.68 8.85 8.43
C TRP A 85 10.26 7.71 7.61
N TRP A 86 10.70 6.62 8.25
CA TRP A 86 11.15 5.44 7.54
C TRP A 86 10.03 4.78 6.73
N TYR A 87 8.80 4.79 7.25
CA TYR A 87 7.64 4.26 6.56
C TYR A 87 7.29 5.12 5.34
N LEU A 88 7.43 6.45 5.43
CA LEU A 88 7.31 7.35 4.28
C LEU A 88 8.33 7.01 3.19
N LEU A 89 9.60 6.75 3.55
CA LEU A 89 10.62 6.30 2.61
C LEU A 89 10.29 4.94 1.98
N LEU A 90 9.68 4.02 2.74
CA LEU A 90 9.17 2.77 2.18
C LEU A 90 8.10 3.05 1.12
N LYS A 91 7.15 3.97 1.37
CA LYS A 91 6.14 4.37 0.38
C LYS A 91 6.74 5.02 -0.88
N MET A 92 7.80 5.80 -0.74
CA MET A 92 8.53 6.30 -1.91
C MET A 92 9.18 5.15 -2.70
N THR A 93 9.69 4.14 -2.00
CA THR A 93 10.29 2.93 -2.61
C THR A 93 9.25 2.09 -3.36
N GLU A 94 7.99 2.08 -2.93
CA GLU A 94 6.88 1.42 -3.63
C GLU A 94 6.59 2.02 -5.00
N LEU A 95 6.96 3.30 -5.24
CA LEU A 95 6.82 3.90 -6.58
C LEU A 95 7.66 3.16 -7.64
N LEU A 96 8.73 2.48 -7.22
CA LEU A 96 9.58 1.66 -8.10
C LEU A 96 8.81 0.49 -8.74
N ASP A 97 7.70 0.03 -8.18
CA ASP A 97 6.85 -0.98 -8.83
C ASP A 97 6.44 -0.55 -10.24
N THR A 98 6.03 0.72 -10.36
CA THR A 98 5.61 1.30 -11.63
C THR A 98 6.80 1.42 -12.58
N PHE A 99 7.96 1.84 -12.06
CA PHE A 99 9.20 1.90 -12.82
C PHE A 99 9.56 0.52 -13.40
N PHE A 100 9.47 -0.54 -12.60
CA PHE A 100 9.69 -1.91 -13.07
C PHE A 100 8.64 -2.36 -14.10
N PHE A 101 7.38 -1.95 -13.96
CA PHE A 101 6.37 -2.24 -14.98
C PHE A 101 6.69 -1.58 -16.32
N VAL A 102 7.15 -0.33 -16.32
CA VAL A 102 7.59 0.38 -17.52
C VAL A 102 8.75 -0.35 -18.19
N LEU A 103 9.83 -0.63 -17.45
CA LEU A 103 11.03 -1.28 -18.00
C LEU A 103 10.77 -2.68 -18.56
N ARG A 104 9.75 -3.37 -18.04
CA ARG A 104 9.33 -4.71 -18.51
C ARG A 104 8.22 -4.67 -19.55
N LYS A 105 7.79 -3.46 -19.97
CA LYS A 105 6.66 -3.23 -20.88
C LYS A 105 5.36 -3.91 -20.40
N LYS A 106 5.13 -3.91 -19.08
CA LYS A 106 3.92 -4.43 -18.43
C LYS A 106 2.90 -3.30 -18.20
N ASN A 107 2.61 -2.53 -19.24
CA ASN A 107 1.75 -1.34 -19.17
C ASN A 107 0.34 -1.63 -18.65
N HIS A 108 -0.19 -2.84 -18.85
CA HIS A 108 -1.49 -3.25 -18.31
C HIS A 108 -1.52 -3.32 -16.76
N HIS A 109 -0.37 -3.38 -16.09
CA HIS A 109 -0.28 -3.26 -14.63
C HIS A 109 -0.33 -1.79 -14.17
N ILE A 110 0.03 -0.84 -15.03
CA ILE A 110 -0.03 0.61 -14.76
C ILE A 110 -1.47 1.08 -14.97
N SER A 111 -2.37 0.58 -14.12
CA SER A 111 -3.78 0.92 -14.14
C SER A 111 -4.05 2.22 -13.37
N PHE A 112 -5.22 2.83 -13.61
CA PHE A 112 -5.69 3.97 -12.83
C PHE A 112 -5.68 3.66 -11.32
N LEU A 113 -6.17 2.47 -10.92
CA LEU A 113 -6.17 2.02 -9.53
C LEU A 113 -4.76 1.99 -8.94
N HIS A 114 -3.80 1.42 -9.67
CA HIS A 114 -2.40 1.33 -9.24
C HIS A 114 -1.80 2.72 -9.02
N VAL A 115 -1.88 3.58 -10.04
CA VAL A 115 -1.30 4.94 -9.99
C VAL A 115 -1.97 5.75 -8.88
N LEU A 116 -3.30 5.75 -8.80
CA LEU A 116 -4.03 6.48 -7.77
C LEU A 116 -3.65 6.01 -6.36
N HIS A 117 -3.58 4.69 -6.14
CA HIS A 117 -3.19 4.11 -4.85
C HIS A 117 -1.81 4.54 -4.41
N HIS A 118 -0.79 4.36 -5.25
CA HIS A 118 0.58 4.71 -4.88
C HIS A 118 0.78 6.22 -4.64
N ASN A 119 0.04 7.07 -5.35
CA ASN A 119 0.08 8.51 -5.12
C ASN A 119 -0.62 8.90 -3.82
N LEU A 120 -1.87 8.47 -3.64
CA LEU A 120 -2.68 8.88 -2.49
C LEU A 120 -2.11 8.31 -1.20
N ALA A 121 -1.70 7.03 -1.18
CA ALA A 121 -1.09 6.43 0.00
C ALA A 121 0.20 7.15 0.43
N LEU A 122 1.03 7.60 -0.52
CA LEU A 122 2.23 8.39 -0.21
C LEU A 122 1.86 9.76 0.38
N VAL A 123 0.87 10.44 -0.22
CA VAL A 123 0.36 11.73 0.26
C VAL A 123 -0.23 11.60 1.66
N THR A 124 -1.02 10.56 1.93
CA THR A 124 -1.65 10.31 3.23
C THR A 124 -0.61 10.12 4.33
N VAL A 125 0.41 9.28 4.08
CA VAL A 125 1.51 9.09 5.05
C VAL A 125 2.29 10.39 5.25
N TRP A 126 2.61 11.11 4.18
CA TRP A 126 3.31 12.39 4.29
C TRP A 126 2.50 13.43 5.07
N LEU A 127 1.19 13.53 4.81
CA LEU A 127 0.29 14.46 5.47
C LEU A 127 0.14 14.14 6.95
N GLY A 128 -0.02 12.86 7.31
CA GLY A 128 -0.06 12.43 8.71
C GLY A 128 1.19 12.83 9.49
N LEU A 129 2.38 12.64 8.90
CA LEU A 129 3.65 13.04 9.52
C LEU A 129 3.82 14.56 9.58
N TYR A 130 3.43 15.26 8.51
CA TYR A 130 3.52 16.72 8.45
C TYR A 130 2.64 17.39 9.51
N MET A 131 1.45 16.84 9.76
CA MET A 131 0.52 17.32 10.79
C MET A 131 0.81 16.75 12.18
N GLY A 132 1.72 15.79 12.30
CA GLY A 132 2.07 15.16 13.57
C GLY A 132 0.95 14.30 14.18
N VAL A 133 0.06 13.73 13.36
CA VAL A 133 -1.09 12.96 13.84
C VAL A 133 -0.68 11.51 14.13
N PHE A 134 -0.78 11.10 15.39
CA PHE A 134 -0.50 9.72 15.86
C PHE A 134 -1.73 9.11 16.56
N GLY A 135 -1.55 8.02 17.32
CA GLY A 135 -2.68 7.33 17.93
C GLY A 135 -3.45 6.46 16.93
N HIS A 136 -4.68 6.85 16.62
CA HIS A 136 -5.64 6.08 15.80
C HIS A 136 -5.10 5.63 14.44
N VAL A 137 -4.21 6.42 13.83
CA VAL A 137 -3.62 6.09 12.54
C VAL A 137 -2.76 4.81 12.58
N ALA A 138 -2.30 4.34 13.75
CA ALA A 138 -1.38 3.22 13.88
C ALA A 138 -1.89 1.88 13.30
N LEU A 139 -3.21 1.69 13.18
CA LEU A 139 -3.75 0.47 12.55
C LEU A 139 -3.48 0.42 11.03
N PHE A 140 -3.39 1.58 10.38
CA PHE A 140 -3.10 1.70 8.94
C PHE A 140 -1.76 1.05 8.55
N PRO A 141 -0.60 1.47 9.11
CA PRO A 141 0.68 0.87 8.73
C PRO A 141 0.77 -0.61 9.11
N LEU A 142 0.10 -1.06 10.19
CA LEU A 142 0.06 -2.47 10.57
C LEU A 142 -0.65 -3.32 9.53
N LEU A 143 -1.89 -2.98 9.19
CA LEU A 143 -2.68 -3.76 8.23
C LEU A 143 -2.09 -3.66 6.82
N ASN A 144 -1.64 -2.47 6.41
CA ASN A 144 -0.99 -2.29 5.12
C ASN A 144 0.30 -3.11 5.01
N SER A 145 1.16 -3.08 6.03
CA SER A 145 2.38 -3.90 6.03
C SER A 145 2.06 -5.39 5.99
N SER A 146 1.02 -5.83 6.72
CA SER A 146 0.58 -7.23 6.70
C SER A 146 0.17 -7.71 5.32
N VAL A 147 -0.60 -6.89 4.58
CA VAL A 147 -0.95 -7.17 3.19
C VAL A 147 0.27 -7.09 2.27
N HIS A 148 1.17 -6.14 2.49
CA HIS A 148 2.37 -5.96 1.68
C HIS A 148 3.34 -7.14 1.82
N ILE A 149 3.45 -7.76 3.00
CA ILE A 149 4.18 -9.02 3.18
C ILE A 149 3.66 -10.06 2.18
N VAL A 150 2.34 -10.32 2.18
CA VAL A 150 1.72 -11.31 1.31
C VAL A 150 1.84 -10.95 -0.17
N MET A 151 1.62 -9.67 -0.51
CA MET A 151 1.67 -9.17 -1.88
C MET A 151 3.09 -9.25 -2.47
N TYR A 152 4.11 -8.77 -1.75
CA TYR A 152 5.49 -8.81 -2.24
C TYR A 152 6.07 -10.21 -2.22
N THR A 153 5.65 -11.09 -1.30
CA THR A 153 5.95 -12.54 -1.41
C THR A 153 5.37 -13.11 -2.71
N TYR A 154 4.10 -12.79 -3.04
CA TYR A 154 3.50 -13.21 -4.30
C TYR A 154 4.28 -12.69 -5.52
N TYR A 155 4.69 -11.41 -5.52
CA TYR A 155 5.47 -10.82 -6.62
C TYR A 155 6.88 -11.40 -6.74
N GLY A 156 7.55 -11.67 -5.62
CA GLY A 156 8.84 -12.36 -5.60
C GLY A 156 8.74 -13.75 -6.22
N LEU A 157 7.76 -14.56 -5.80
CA LEU A 157 7.52 -15.88 -6.37
C LEU A 157 7.14 -15.81 -7.86
N ALA A 158 6.39 -14.79 -8.27
CA ALA A 158 6.04 -14.57 -9.68
C ALA A 158 7.23 -14.12 -10.56
N ALA A 159 8.30 -13.61 -9.95
CA ALA A 159 9.52 -13.19 -10.63
C ALA A 159 10.53 -14.33 -10.86
N LEU A 160 10.34 -15.49 -10.21
CA LEU A 160 11.17 -16.67 -10.38
C LEU A 160 11.17 -17.17 -11.84
N SER A 161 12.25 -17.88 -12.20
CA SER A 161 12.37 -18.54 -13.51
C SER A 161 11.22 -19.55 -13.69
N PRO A 162 10.72 -19.79 -14.93
CA PRO A 162 9.64 -20.75 -15.17
C PRO A 162 9.87 -22.13 -14.53
N ASN A 163 11.12 -22.58 -14.44
CA ASN A 163 11.48 -23.87 -13.84
C ASN A 163 11.36 -23.90 -12.30
N LEU A 164 11.39 -22.73 -11.64
CA LEU A 164 11.32 -22.59 -10.18
C LEU A 164 10.01 -21.93 -9.72
N ARG A 165 9.19 -21.44 -10.65
CA ARG A 165 7.99 -20.69 -10.34
C ARG A 165 6.89 -21.65 -9.86
N PRO A 166 6.43 -21.54 -8.60
CA PRO A 166 5.36 -22.38 -8.10
C PRO A 166 4.02 -22.04 -8.76
N ASN A 167 3.02 -22.91 -8.60
CA ASN A 167 1.66 -22.60 -9.03
C ASN A 167 1.06 -21.51 -8.13
N LEU A 168 0.84 -20.32 -8.69
CA LEU A 168 0.35 -19.13 -7.99
C LEU A 168 -1.19 -19.03 -8.03
N TRP A 169 -1.87 -20.13 -7.71
CA TRP A 169 -3.34 -20.25 -7.71
C TRP A 169 -4.03 -19.28 -6.73
N TRP A 170 -3.30 -18.83 -5.71
CA TRP A 170 -3.82 -18.02 -4.62
C TRP A 170 -3.83 -16.50 -4.89
N LYS A 171 -3.55 -16.07 -6.14
CA LYS A 171 -3.63 -14.66 -6.55
C LYS A 171 -4.95 -13.98 -6.15
N LYS A 172 -6.08 -14.70 -6.29
CA LYS A 172 -7.40 -14.17 -5.92
C LYS A 172 -7.52 -13.83 -4.44
N TYR A 173 -6.88 -14.63 -3.56
CA TYR A 173 -6.92 -14.43 -2.12
C TYR A 173 -6.06 -13.23 -1.70
N VAL A 174 -4.99 -12.91 -2.43
CA VAL A 174 -4.23 -11.67 -2.22
C VAL A 174 -5.13 -10.45 -2.43
N THR A 175 -5.93 -10.44 -3.50
CA THR A 175 -6.86 -9.35 -3.77
C THR A 175 -8.00 -9.30 -2.73
N GLN A 176 -8.50 -10.44 -2.28
CA GLN A 176 -9.49 -10.49 -1.20
C GLN A 176 -8.93 -9.95 0.11
N PHE A 177 -7.67 -10.23 0.42
CA PHE A 177 -7.01 -9.71 1.62
C PHE A 177 -6.84 -8.19 1.55
N GLN A 178 -6.47 -7.64 0.38
CA GLN A 178 -6.45 -6.19 0.14
C GLN A 178 -7.83 -5.54 0.36
N ILE A 179 -8.90 -6.16 -0.15
CA ILE A 179 -10.27 -5.65 0.05
C ILE A 179 -10.65 -5.67 1.54
N ALA A 180 -10.39 -6.78 2.23
CA ALA A 180 -10.66 -6.91 3.65
C ALA A 180 -9.92 -5.85 4.48
N GLN A 181 -8.65 -5.59 4.15
CA GLN A 181 -7.86 -4.52 4.76
C GLN A 181 -8.56 -3.16 4.64
N PHE A 182 -8.96 -2.76 3.42
CA PHE A 182 -9.60 -1.45 3.22
C PHE A 182 -10.96 -1.36 3.92
N LEU A 183 -11.75 -2.43 3.95
CA LEU A 183 -13.03 -2.45 4.67
C LEU A 183 -12.82 -2.26 6.19
N VAL A 184 -11.86 -2.97 6.77
CA VAL A 184 -11.51 -2.81 8.20
C VAL A 184 -11.03 -1.39 8.48
N LEU A 185 -10.17 -0.84 7.62
CA LEU A 185 -9.68 0.53 7.77
C LEU A 185 -10.79 1.58 7.59
N THR A 186 -11.78 1.35 6.72
CA THR A 186 -12.94 2.22 6.57
C THR A 186 -13.75 2.25 7.87
N VAL A 187 -14.09 1.09 8.43
CA VAL A 187 -14.84 1.02 9.70
C VAL A 187 -14.05 1.68 10.82
N HIS A 188 -12.76 1.35 10.95
CA HIS A 188 -11.89 1.93 11.97
C HIS A 188 -11.78 3.45 11.83
N ALA A 189 -11.62 3.99 10.63
CA ALA A 189 -11.51 5.43 10.40
C ALA A 189 -12.83 6.20 10.65
N ILE A 190 -13.98 5.53 10.63
CA ILE A 190 -15.27 6.13 10.97
C ILE A 190 -15.45 6.30 12.49
N VAL A 191 -14.82 5.45 13.32
CA VAL A 191 -15.02 5.48 14.77
C VAL A 191 -14.77 6.86 15.39
N PRO A 192 -13.67 7.59 15.11
CA PRO A 192 -13.43 8.92 15.68
C PRO A 192 -14.35 10.02 15.16
N ILE A 193 -15.08 9.76 14.06
CA ILE A 193 -16.08 10.68 13.50
C ILE A 193 -17.38 10.56 14.30
N LEU A 194 -17.73 9.35 14.72
CA LEU A 194 -18.96 9.07 15.47
C LEU A 194 -18.77 9.12 16.98
N HIS A 195 -17.55 8.92 17.46
CA HIS A 195 -17.19 8.88 18.86
C HIS A 195 -16.00 9.78 19.15
N GLU A 196 -16.19 10.78 20.01
CA GLU A 196 -15.12 11.68 20.40
C GLU A 196 -14.11 10.98 21.30
N CYS A 197 -12.93 10.69 20.75
CA CYS A 197 -11.81 10.14 21.52
C CYS A 197 -10.53 10.99 21.41
N GLY A 198 -10.64 12.26 21.01
CA GLY A 198 -9.49 13.17 20.92
C GLY A 198 -8.59 12.95 19.69
N PHE A 199 -9.06 12.21 18.68
CA PHE A 199 -8.39 12.11 17.39
C PHE A 199 -8.92 13.18 16.41
N PRO A 200 -8.07 13.82 15.57
CA PRO A 200 -8.50 14.87 14.65
C PRO A 200 -9.57 14.39 13.65
N GLN A 201 -10.82 14.83 13.83
CA GLN A 201 -11.96 14.41 13.00
C GLN A 201 -11.75 14.70 11.50
N GLY A 202 -11.15 15.84 11.15
CA GLY A 202 -10.86 16.16 9.75
C GLY A 202 -9.94 15.12 9.08
N PHE A 203 -8.94 14.63 9.80
CA PHE A 203 -8.05 13.58 9.30
C PHE A 203 -8.72 12.20 9.30
N ALA A 204 -9.58 11.92 10.27
CA ALA A 204 -10.42 10.71 10.27
C ALA A 204 -11.35 10.66 9.04
N CYS A 205 -12.04 11.77 8.72
CA CYS A 205 -12.86 11.90 7.52
C CYS A 205 -12.07 11.64 6.23
N PHE A 206 -10.87 12.22 6.14
CA PHE A 206 -9.97 12.00 4.99
C PHE A 206 -9.58 10.53 4.84
N MET A 207 -9.14 9.87 5.92
CA MET A 207 -8.78 8.45 5.91
C MET A 207 -9.99 7.55 5.58
N ALA A 208 -11.17 7.87 6.12
CA ALA A 208 -12.40 7.11 5.85
C ALA A 208 -12.79 7.21 4.37
N ALA A 209 -12.73 8.41 3.79
CA ALA A 209 -13.01 8.63 2.38
C ALA A 209 -12.01 7.91 1.46
N GLU A 210 -10.71 7.97 1.78
CA GLU A 210 -9.66 7.26 1.05
C GLU A 210 -9.87 5.73 1.12
N ALA A 211 -10.07 5.18 2.32
CA ALA A 211 -10.26 3.74 2.50
C ALA A 211 -11.55 3.25 1.82
N ALA A 212 -12.63 4.03 1.85
CA ALA A 212 -13.88 3.71 1.15
C ALA A 212 -13.69 3.73 -0.38
N LEU A 213 -12.95 4.71 -0.91
CA LEU A 213 -12.59 4.78 -2.32
C LEU A 213 -11.82 3.53 -2.76
N PHE A 214 -10.78 3.12 -2.02
CA PHE A 214 -10.02 1.92 -2.37
C PHE A 214 -10.81 0.63 -2.18
N SER A 215 -11.67 0.55 -1.16
CA SER A 215 -12.61 -0.57 -1.00
C SER A 215 -13.47 -0.75 -2.26
N ALA A 216 -14.04 0.35 -2.79
CA ALA A 216 -14.86 0.32 -3.99
C ALA A 216 -14.05 -0.06 -5.25
N LEU A 217 -12.87 0.56 -5.45
CA LEU A 217 -12.05 0.31 -6.64
C LEU A 217 -11.48 -1.11 -6.67
N PHE A 218 -10.99 -1.64 -5.54
CA PHE A 218 -10.50 -3.02 -5.47
C PHE A 218 -11.64 -4.03 -5.63
N SER A 219 -12.81 -3.76 -5.06
CA SER A 219 -14.00 -4.60 -5.26
C SER A 219 -14.42 -4.62 -6.73
N GLN A 220 -14.43 -3.46 -7.39
CA GLN A 220 -14.71 -3.37 -8.83
C GLN A 220 -13.67 -4.14 -9.66
N PHE A 221 -12.38 -4.02 -9.32
CA PHE A 221 -11.31 -4.78 -9.96
C PHE A 221 -11.50 -6.29 -9.78
N TYR A 222 -11.88 -6.74 -8.59
CA TYR A 222 -12.13 -8.14 -8.28
C TYR A 222 -13.29 -8.71 -9.12
N VAL A 223 -14.43 -8.02 -9.14
CA VAL A 223 -15.61 -8.43 -9.92
C VAL A 223 -15.27 -8.52 -11.41
N ARG A 224 -14.57 -7.51 -11.95
CA ARG A 224 -14.18 -7.49 -13.37
C ARG A 224 -13.19 -8.60 -13.72
N THR A 225 -12.23 -8.88 -12.85
CA THR A 225 -11.12 -9.80 -13.14
C THR A 225 -11.47 -11.26 -12.89
N TYR A 226 -12.19 -11.56 -11.81
CA TYR A 226 -12.40 -12.93 -11.33
C TYR A 226 -13.83 -13.43 -11.52
N MET A 227 -14.84 -12.56 -11.38
CA MET A 227 -16.24 -13.00 -11.54
C MET A 227 -16.69 -12.93 -13.00
N LYS A 228 -16.56 -11.76 -13.66
CA LYS A 228 -17.01 -11.59 -15.06
C LYS A 228 -16.17 -12.34 -16.08
N ARG A 229 -14.88 -12.56 -15.80
CA ARG A 229 -13.98 -13.32 -16.68
C ARG A 229 -14.08 -14.83 -16.48
N GLY A 230 -14.34 -15.26 -15.24
CA GLY A 230 -14.61 -16.68 -14.93
C GLY A 230 -15.89 -17.17 -15.60
N ASP A 231 -16.93 -16.33 -15.64
CA ASP A 231 -18.23 -16.67 -16.25
C ASP A 231 -18.15 -16.87 -17.78
N LYS A 232 -17.29 -16.09 -18.48
CA LYS A 232 -17.03 -16.32 -19.91
C LYS A 232 -16.30 -17.63 -20.18
N SER A 233 -15.32 -18.00 -19.34
CA SER A 233 -14.60 -19.27 -19.47
C SER A 233 -15.46 -20.51 -19.20
N LEU A 234 -16.58 -20.36 -18.49
CA LEU A 234 -17.53 -21.43 -18.18
C LEU A 234 -18.66 -21.53 -19.21
N LYS A 235 -19.00 -20.42 -19.89
CA LYS A 235 -19.97 -20.41 -21.00
C LYS A 235 -19.41 -20.89 -22.34
N ASP A 236 -18.09 -20.83 -22.52
CA ASP A 236 -17.39 -21.31 -23.72
C ASP A 236 -16.91 -22.78 -23.60
N ARG A 237 -17.44 -23.54 -22.64
CA ARG A 237 -17.25 -24.99 -22.45
C ARG A 237 -18.58 -25.72 -22.51
#